data_AF-A0A0R3TVX8-F1
#
_entry.id   AF-A0A0R3TVX8-F1
#
_cell.length_a   1.000
_cell.length_b   1.000
_cell.length_c   1.000
_cell.angle_alpha   90.00
_cell.angle_beta   90.00
_cell.angle_gamma   90.00
#
_symmetry.space_group_name_H-M   'P 1'
#
loop_
_entity.id
_entity.type
_entity.pdbx_description
1 polymer ?
#
loop_
_entity_poly.entity_id
_entity_poly.type
_entity_poly.pdbx_seq_one_letter_code
_entity_poly.pdbx_strand_id
1 'polypeptide(L)'
;MDNSIYKFAVCENLIYLGSLQVISSGDSNEIRNTLVQMVKDHDADIIEGSAPPKPLVCISFFITDESKFSIINQKTEEIIDTFDASKIVYRESKCVRGTHGFVVFVYPHADSVSKQLEYYCYVYQCTSFFESYI
;
A
#
# COMPACT_ATOMS: atom_id res chain seq x y z
N MET A 1 1.59 -10.06 -30.27
CA MET A 1 0.31 -10.45 -29.65
C MET A 1 0.30 -9.78 -28.29
N ASP A 2 -0.45 -8.69 -28.15
CA ASP A 2 -0.65 -8.01 -26.87
C ASP A 2 -1.54 -8.87 -25.98
N ASN A 3 -0.94 -9.60 -25.05
CA ASN A 3 -1.65 -10.30 -23.99
C ASN A 3 -1.82 -9.35 -22.81
N SER A 4 -2.76 -8.41 -22.91
CA SER A 4 -3.12 -7.57 -21.77
C SER A 4 -3.95 -8.41 -20.78
N ILE A 5 -3.31 -9.02 -19.78
CA ILE A 5 -3.93 -9.93 -18.78
C ILE A 5 -4.73 -9.16 -17.70
N TYR A 6 -4.80 -7.83 -17.77
CA TYR A 6 -5.40 -6.96 -16.74
C TYR A 6 -6.78 -6.42 -17.17
N LYS A 7 -7.77 -6.50 -16.26
CA LYS A 7 -9.19 -6.24 -16.59
C LYS A 7 -9.54 -4.78 -16.44
N PHE A 8 -9.00 -4.17 -15.40
CA PHE A 8 -9.08 -2.77 -15.09
C PHE A 8 -7.92 -2.45 -14.14
N ALA A 9 -7.23 -1.35 -14.41
CA ALA A 9 -6.34 -0.74 -13.45
C ALA A 9 -7.17 0.29 -12.67
N VAL A 10 -7.13 0.23 -11.34
CA VAL A 10 -7.56 1.36 -10.52
C VAL A 10 -6.44 2.39 -10.62
N CYS A 11 -6.55 3.26 -11.63
CA CYS A 11 -5.58 4.31 -11.93
C CYS A 11 -5.75 5.52 -11.01
N GLU A 12 -5.89 5.30 -9.71
CA GLU A 12 -5.66 6.37 -8.76
C GLU A 12 -4.15 6.42 -8.51
N ASN A 13 -3.57 7.60 -8.69
CA ASN A 13 -2.14 7.77 -8.46
C ASN A 13 -1.91 7.62 -6.96
N LEU A 14 -1.18 6.58 -6.58
CA LEU A 14 -0.79 6.32 -5.21
C LEU A 14 0.71 6.55 -5.05
N ILE A 15 1.13 6.92 -3.84
CA ILE A 15 2.54 6.97 -3.46
C ILE A 15 2.75 5.87 -2.43
N TYR A 16 3.62 4.90 -2.72
CA TYR A 16 3.95 3.85 -1.78
C TYR A 16 4.88 4.40 -0.68
N LEU A 17 4.38 4.51 0.56
CA LEU A 17 5.19 5.01 1.66
C LEU A 17 6.13 3.93 2.21
N GLY A 18 5.73 2.67 2.12
CA GLY A 18 6.54 1.52 2.51
C GLY A 18 5.70 0.43 3.18
N SER A 19 6.40 -0.52 3.80
CA SER A 19 5.81 -1.57 4.63
C SER A 19 6.59 -1.73 5.93
N LEU A 20 5.88 -1.95 7.05
CA LEU A 20 6.48 -2.27 8.34
C LEU A 20 5.87 -3.54 8.91
N GLN A 21 6.71 -4.36 9.56
CA GLN A 21 6.27 -5.53 10.28
C GLN A 21 5.38 -5.11 11.47
N VAL A 22 4.27 -5.80 11.66
CA VAL A 22 3.35 -5.63 12.79
C VAL A 22 3.21 -6.95 13.53
N ILE A 23 2.97 -6.84 14.84
CA ILE A 23 2.84 -7.98 15.75
C ILE A 23 1.47 -8.63 15.56
N SER A 24 0.42 -7.82 15.45
CA SER A 24 -0.96 -8.28 15.28
C SER A 24 -1.46 -8.10 13.85
N SER A 25 -2.20 -9.08 13.35
CA SER A 25 -2.84 -9.04 12.03
C SER A 25 -4.00 -8.04 11.93
N GLY A 26 -4.50 -7.51 13.05
CA GLY A 26 -5.72 -6.71 13.07
C GLY A 26 -5.91 -5.79 14.27
N ASP A 27 -4.86 -5.53 15.08
CA ASP A 27 -4.95 -4.50 16.11
C ASP A 27 -4.97 -3.11 15.47
N SER A 28 -6.15 -2.49 15.46
CA SER A 28 -6.35 -1.18 14.84
C SER A 28 -5.52 -0.06 15.47
N ASN A 29 -5.13 -0.18 16.75
CA ASN A 29 -4.27 0.80 17.40
C ASN A 29 -2.83 0.68 16.91
N GLU A 30 -2.32 -0.55 16.81
CA GLU A 30 -1.00 -0.84 16.24
C GLU A 30 -0.93 -0.33 14.80
N ILE A 31 -1.91 -0.71 13.97
CA ILE A 31 -1.96 -0.33 12.55
C ILE A 31 -2.04 1.18 12.39
N ARG A 32 -2.85 1.87 13.21
CA ARG A 32 -2.91 3.34 13.22
C ARG A 32 -1.59 3.98 13.63
N ASN A 33 -0.90 3.44 14.63
CA ASN A 33 0.39 3.96 15.07
C ASN A 33 1.45 3.76 13.98
N THR A 34 1.47 2.59 13.33
CA THR A 34 2.33 2.30 12.17
C THR A 34 2.08 3.28 11.03
N LEU A 35 0.81 3.51 10.66
CA LEU A 35 0.45 4.50 9.65
C LEU A 35 0.98 5.90 10.02
N VAL A 36 0.70 6.37 11.24
CA VAL A 36 1.16 7.70 11.70
C VAL A 36 2.68 7.81 11.68
N GLN A 37 3.40 6.74 12.04
CA GLN A 37 4.86 6.71 12.02
C GLN A 37 5.39 6.85 10.59
N MET A 38 4.89 6.03 9.66
CA MET A 38 5.33 6.05 8.27
C MET A 38 5.03 7.38 7.55
N VAL A 39 3.92 8.03 7.89
CA VAL A 39 3.60 9.37 7.37
C VAL A 39 4.61 10.40 7.88
N LYS A 40 4.96 10.38 9.18
CA LYS A 40 5.96 11.29 9.74
C LYS A 40 7.35 11.09 9.13
N ASP A 41 7.75 9.83 8.94
CA ASP A 41 9.06 9.51 8.36
C ASP A 41 9.14 10.02 6.91
N HIS A 42 8.07 9.81 6.13
CA HIS A 42 7.96 10.34 4.78
C HIS A 42 7.97 11.88 4.72
N ASP A 43 7.24 12.55 5.63
CA ASP A 43 7.21 14.01 5.69
C ASP A 43 8.58 14.58 6.09
N ALA A 44 9.28 13.92 7.03
CA ALA A 44 10.64 14.29 7.42
C ALA A 44 11.61 14.16 6.23
N ASP A 45 11.53 13.06 5.48
CA ASP A 45 12.36 12.84 4.28
C ASP A 45 12.16 13.94 3.22
N ILE A 46 10.92 14.39 3.04
CA ILE A 46 10.60 15.50 2.12
C ILE A 46 11.20 16.82 2.61
N ILE A 47 11.01 17.14 3.90
CA ILE A 47 11.45 18.41 4.49
C ILE A 47 12.98 18.51 4.47
N GLU A 48 13.67 17.40 4.77
CA GLU A 48 15.12 17.34 4.79
C GLU A 48 15.73 17.22 3.38
N GLY A 49 14.92 16.92 2.36
CA GLY A 49 15.39 16.66 1.01
C GLY A 49 16.32 15.45 0.93
N SER A 50 16.21 14.54 1.90
CA SER A 50 17.13 13.42 2.11
C SER A 50 16.83 12.23 1.20
N ALA A 51 15.60 12.13 0.68
CA ALA A 51 15.18 11.05 -0.21
C ALA A 51 14.70 11.57 -1.58
N PRO A 52 14.98 10.83 -2.67
CA PRO A 52 14.37 11.12 -3.96
C PRO A 52 12.84 10.96 -3.88
N PRO A 53 12.06 11.70 -4.70
CA PRO A 53 10.61 11.56 -4.72
C PRO A 53 10.20 10.11 -5.00
N LYS A 54 9.30 9.58 -4.19
CA LYS A 54 8.76 8.22 -4.40
C LYS A 54 7.93 8.19 -5.69
N PRO A 55 8.03 7.12 -6.52
CA PRO A 55 7.29 7.02 -7.76
C PRO A 55 5.79 6.89 -7.51
N LEU A 56 5.00 7.33 -8.47
CA LEU A 56 3.57 7.02 -8.51
C LEU A 56 3.36 5.56 -8.90
N VAL A 57 2.42 4.93 -8.20
CA VAL A 57 2.03 3.53 -8.42
C VAL A 57 0.53 3.44 -8.63
N CYS A 58 0.07 2.38 -9.29
CA CYS A 58 -1.34 2.03 -9.37
C CYS A 58 -1.59 0.58 -8.95
N ILE A 59 -2.84 0.28 -8.60
CA ILE A 59 -3.31 -1.07 -8.28
C ILE A 59 -4.01 -1.63 -9.51
N SER A 60 -3.56 -2.79 -10.00
CA SER A 60 -4.12 -3.45 -11.18
C SER A 60 -4.62 -4.85 -10.85
N PHE A 61 -5.85 -5.19 -11.27
CA PHE A 61 -6.46 -6.50 -11.05
C PHE A 61 -6.40 -7.36 -12.32
N PHE A 62 -6.10 -8.65 -12.16
CA PHE A 62 -6.00 -9.60 -13.28
C PHE A 62 -7.40 -10.01 -13.79
N ILE A 63 -7.56 -10.20 -15.11
CA ILE A 63 -8.82 -10.68 -15.74
C ILE A 63 -9.13 -12.10 -15.32
N THR A 64 -8.10 -12.94 -15.28
CA THR A 64 -8.23 -14.39 -15.10
C THR A 64 -8.27 -14.80 -13.63
N ASP A 65 -7.84 -13.92 -12.73
CA ASP A 65 -7.72 -14.19 -11.31
C ASP A 65 -8.02 -12.91 -10.51
N GLU A 66 -9.32 -12.62 -10.31
CA GLU A 66 -9.78 -11.45 -9.56
C GLU A 66 -9.37 -11.48 -8.07
N SER A 67 -8.83 -12.61 -7.60
CA SER A 67 -8.24 -12.69 -6.25
C SER A 67 -6.89 -12.01 -6.17
N LYS A 68 -6.22 -11.72 -7.29
CA LYS A 68 -4.89 -11.11 -7.28
C LYS A 68 -4.90 -9.69 -7.83
N PHE A 69 -3.99 -8.90 -7.27
CA PHE A 69 -3.67 -7.58 -7.79
C PHE A 69 -2.19 -7.31 -7.74
N SER A 70 -1.72 -6.44 -8.62
CA SER A 70 -0.34 -5.98 -8.68
C SER A 70 -0.24 -4.50 -8.38
N ILE A 71 0.85 -4.12 -7.74
CA ILE A 71 1.29 -2.73 -7.63
C ILE A 71 2.24 -2.47 -8.79
N ILE A 72 1.90 -1.50 -9.63
CA ILE A 72 2.65 -1.21 -10.86
C ILE A 72 3.24 0.20 -10.75
N ASN A 73 4.53 0.34 -11.03
CA ASN A 73 5.17 1.63 -11.20
C ASN A 73 4.61 2.31 -12.45
N GLN A 74 3.95 3.46 -12.31
CA GLN A 74 3.32 4.13 -13.46
C GLN A 74 4.32 4.71 -14.46
N LYS A 75 5.58 4.93 -14.05
CA LYS A 75 6.62 5.48 -14.92
C LYS A 75 7.33 4.39 -15.72
N THR A 76 7.64 3.26 -15.09
CA THR A 76 8.41 2.17 -15.71
C THR A 76 7.53 1.03 -16.22
N GLU A 77 6.24 1.02 -15.86
CA GLU A 77 5.28 -0.06 -16.11
C GLU A 77 5.67 -1.41 -15.48
N GLU A 78 6.67 -1.40 -14.59
CA GLU A 78 7.13 -2.60 -13.90
C GLU A 78 6.22 -2.96 -12.73
N ILE A 79 6.00 -4.26 -12.57
CA ILE A 79 5.32 -4.82 -11.40
C ILE A 79 6.29 -4.75 -10.22
N ILE A 80 5.93 -3.97 -9.21
CA ILE A 80 6.68 -3.85 -7.95
C ILE A 80 6.38 -5.04 -7.06
N ASP A 81 5.09 -5.32 -6.85
CA ASP A 81 4.61 -6.40 -6.00
C ASP A 81 3.32 -7.00 -6.56
N THR A 82 3.02 -8.24 -6.17
CA THR A 82 1.74 -8.91 -6.47
C THR A 82 1.20 -9.60 -5.22
N PHE A 83 -0.07 -9.34 -4.94
CA PHE A 83 -0.76 -9.81 -3.74
C PHE A 83 -1.97 -10.65 -4.11
N ASP A 84 -2.32 -11.56 -3.19
CA ASP A 84 -3.60 -12.25 -3.19
C ASP A 84 -4.54 -11.53 -2.20
N ALA A 85 -5.52 -10.79 -2.73
CA ALA A 85 -6.50 -10.04 -1.97
C ALA A 85 -7.25 -10.90 -0.95
N SER A 86 -7.39 -12.22 -1.17
CA SER A 86 -8.03 -13.12 -0.21
C SER A 86 -7.20 -13.33 1.07
N LYS A 87 -5.91 -13.02 1.03
CA LYS A 87 -4.98 -13.14 2.16
C LYS A 87 -4.83 -11.85 2.97
N ILE A 88 -5.42 -10.74 2.52
CA ILE A 88 -5.42 -9.49 3.29
C ILE A 88 -6.23 -9.71 4.57
N VAL A 89 -5.56 -9.56 5.72
CA VAL A 89 -6.15 -9.81 7.04
C VAL A 89 -6.75 -8.55 7.68
N TYR A 90 -6.30 -7.37 7.26
CA TYR A 90 -6.87 -6.08 7.64
C TYR A 90 -6.74 -5.08 6.50
N ARG A 91 -7.71 -4.18 6.37
CA ARG A 91 -7.64 -3.04 5.44
C ARG A 91 -8.42 -1.85 5.97
N GLU A 92 -7.92 -0.65 5.72
CA GLU A 92 -8.58 0.61 6.06
C GLU A 92 -8.20 1.70 5.06
N SER A 93 -9.13 2.63 4.82
CA SER A 93 -8.84 3.91 4.18
C SER A 93 -9.05 5.01 5.21
N LYS A 94 -8.04 5.86 5.44
CA LYS A 94 -8.09 6.85 6.52
C LYS A 94 -7.35 8.12 6.15
N CYS A 95 -7.86 9.27 6.60
CA CYS A 95 -7.11 10.52 6.61
C CYS A 95 -6.28 10.62 7.89
N VAL A 96 -4.98 10.86 7.76
CA VAL A 96 -4.09 11.12 8.89
C VAL A 96 -3.53 12.51 8.73
N ARG A 97 -3.97 13.44 9.60
CA ARG A 97 -3.50 14.84 9.70
C ARG A 97 -3.36 15.54 8.35
N GLY A 98 -4.36 16.33 7.97
CA GLY A 98 -4.37 17.10 6.72
C GLY A 98 -5.44 16.59 5.77
N THR A 99 -5.21 16.79 4.47
CA THR A 99 -6.20 16.54 3.41
C THR A 99 -5.94 15.26 2.61
N HIS A 100 -4.76 14.64 2.77
CA HIS A 100 -4.44 13.39 2.07
C HIS A 100 -5.11 12.20 2.76
N GLY A 101 -5.65 11.29 1.96
CA GLY A 101 -6.06 9.99 2.45
C GLY A 101 -5.00 8.93 2.21
N PHE A 102 -5.07 7.88 3.01
CA PHE A 102 -4.15 6.77 2.98
C PHE A 102 -4.93 5.47 2.85
N VAL A 103 -4.41 4.57 2.03
CA VAL A 103 -4.87 3.19 1.94
C VAL A 103 -3.87 2.32 2.68
N VAL A 104 -4.37 1.52 3.60
CA VAL A 104 -3.57 0.62 4.42
C VAL A 104 -4.13 -0.78 4.33
N PHE A 105 -3.25 -1.77 4.18
CA PHE A 105 -3.63 -3.17 4.36
C PHE A 105 -2.52 -3.96 5.06
N VAL A 106 -2.92 -5.01 5.78
CA VAL A 106 -2.02 -5.95 6.43
C VAL A 106 -2.03 -7.25 5.66
N TYR A 107 -0.83 -7.75 5.34
CA TYR A 107 -0.63 -8.95 4.54
C TYR A 107 0.31 -9.94 5.24
N PRO A 108 -0.02 -11.24 5.27
CA PRO A 108 0.85 -12.24 5.86
C PRO A 108 2.01 -12.61 4.92
N HIS A 109 3.22 -12.60 5.45
CA HIS A 109 4.41 -13.17 4.83
C HIS A 109 4.72 -14.52 5.48
N ALA A 110 4.89 -15.53 4.63
CA ALA A 110 5.41 -16.82 5.07
C ALA A 110 6.93 -16.74 5.02
N ASP A 111 7.57 -16.56 6.18
CA ASP A 111 9.01 -16.78 6.27
C ASP A 111 9.30 -18.26 6.03
N SER A 112 10.24 -18.54 5.12
CA SER A 112 10.66 -19.90 4.77
C SER A 112 11.55 -20.53 5.84
N VAL A 113 12.10 -19.71 6.75
CA VAL A 113 13.10 -20.13 7.74
C VAL A 113 12.44 -20.40 9.10
N SER A 114 11.64 -19.46 9.60
CA SER A 114 10.84 -19.65 10.81
C SER A 114 9.43 -20.05 10.40
N LYS A 115 8.87 -21.14 10.95
CA LYS A 115 7.46 -21.54 10.69
C LYS A 115 6.43 -20.54 11.25
N GLN A 116 6.81 -19.30 11.48
CA GLN A 116 6.03 -18.26 12.10
C GLN A 116 5.51 -17.33 11.01
N LEU A 117 4.21 -17.07 11.04
CA LEU A 117 3.57 -16.15 10.10
C LEU A 117 3.90 -14.72 10.54
N GLU A 118 4.54 -13.95 9.67
CA GLU A 118 4.80 -12.54 9.91
C GLU A 118 3.74 -11.69 9.22
N TYR A 119 3.38 -10.56 9.80
CA TYR A 119 2.41 -9.64 9.22
C TYR A 119 3.09 -8.33 8.88
N TYR A 120 2.82 -7.82 7.68
CA TYR A 120 3.34 -6.54 7.23
C TYR A 120 2.19 -5.60 6.91
N CYS A 121 2.27 -4.39 7.46
CA CYS A 121 1.37 -3.29 7.19
C CYS A 121 1.94 -2.47 6.04
N TYR A 122 1.20 -2.40 4.93
CA TYR A 122 1.54 -1.64 3.74
C TYR A 122 0.77 -0.33 3.72
N VAL A 123 1.47 0.77 3.43
CA VAL A 123 0.88 2.11 3.45
C VAL A 123 1.07 2.79 2.10
N TYR A 124 -0.05 3.26 1.54
CA TYR A 124 -0.10 4.04 0.31
C TYR A 124 -0.79 5.37 0.60
N GLN A 125 -0.24 6.45 0.09
CA GLN A 125 -0.87 7.77 0.12
C GLN A 125 -1.61 8.01 -1.20
N CYS A 126 -2.86 8.46 -1.13
CA CYS A 126 -3.60 8.93 -2.30
C CYS A 126 -3.14 10.34 -2.70
N THR A 127 -2.95 10.58 -4.00
CA THR A 127 -2.66 11.94 -4.50
C THR A 127 -3.89 12.84 -4.50
N SER A 128 -5.07 12.24 -4.57
CA SER A 128 -6.37 12.91 -4.48
C SER A 128 -6.70 13.23 -3.01
N PHE A 129 -7.29 14.40 -2.79
CA PHE A 129 -7.85 14.74 -1.49
C PHE A 129 -9.15 13.96 -1.29
N PHE A 130 -9.31 13.33 -0.13
CA PHE A 130 -10.63 12.82 0.25
C PHE A 130 -11.49 14.01 0.69
N GLU A 131 -12.70 14.14 0.14
CA GLU A 131 -13.69 15.02 0.75
C GLU A 131 -14.00 14.49 2.14
N SER A 132 -13.51 15.19 3.18
CA SER A 132 -13.93 14.93 4.55
C SER A 132 -15.35 15.48 4.71
N TYR A 133 -16.36 14.61 4.70
CA TYR A 133 -17.67 14.98 5.21
C TYR A 133 -17.54 15.12 6.74
N ILE A 134 -17.43 16.37 7.20
CA ILE A 134 -17.57 16.77 8.61
C ILE A 134 -19.06 16.93 8.91
#